data_AF-A0A7Y8HPU9-F1
#
_entry.id   AF-A0A7Y8HPU9-F1
#
_cell.length_a   1.000
_cell.length_b   1.000
_cell.length_c   1.000
_cell.angle_alpha   90.00
_cell.angle_beta   90.00
_cell.angle_gamma   90.00
#
_symmetry.space_group_name_H-M   'P 1'
#
loop_
_entity.id
_entity.type
_entity.pdbx_description
1 polymer ?
#
loop_
_entity_poly.entity_id
_entity_poly.type
_entity_poly.pdbx_seq_one_letter_code
_entity_poly.pdbx_strand_id
1 'polypeptide(L)'
;MGLALVVMVALLGTWLNAKADESLPSSLPDFPSVIRAHSDQLAKIESDKGANNLFVSAIGPALQLGDAARTLGTHPMPPKLMKELLVSDLTAAANRLIGNLSAWRLASTVREAVNARQLTTVTHQLFGSQEARAWLDQQGETPWNDSLNRLYVLVASPEWTKESQGDSTPGLLVSVLEQAARMEVNTMQATYQEWDRIRSWKDRVRGLRGQARLCGTWQWIIHNHQRNHQEQKLSLLFPPVGNTQVTLPGLVESIVLGDNVYLRWELDRLVQEDSLQFSKEGHRLEGTFVNSQGGWGSISGKRTASCPP
;
A
#
# COMPACT_ATOMS: atom_id res chain seq x y z
N MET A 1 -22.23 -25.17 -47.18
CA MET A 1 -22.19 -24.99 -45.72
C MET A 1 -20.74 -24.85 -45.30
N GLY A 2 -20.41 -23.79 -44.54
CA GLY A 2 -19.06 -23.56 -44.01
C GLY A 2 -18.91 -22.10 -43.59
N LEU A 3 -19.20 -21.83 -42.32
CA LEU A 3 -19.29 -20.53 -41.67
C LEU A 3 -17.98 -19.73 -41.69
N ALA A 4 -18.14 -18.40 -41.70
CA ALA A 4 -17.15 -17.42 -41.29
C ALA A 4 -16.71 -17.60 -39.83
N LEU A 5 -15.46 -17.23 -39.50
CA LEU A 5 -15.18 -16.59 -38.22
C LEU A 5 -14.09 -15.53 -38.34
N VAL A 6 -14.52 -14.33 -37.98
CA VAL A 6 -13.84 -13.04 -37.97
C VAL A 6 -13.23 -12.84 -36.58
N VAL A 7 -11.99 -12.33 -36.57
CA VAL A 7 -11.36 -11.43 -35.57
C VAL A 7 -11.53 -11.76 -34.08
N MET A 8 -10.41 -12.05 -33.41
CA MET A 8 -10.22 -11.76 -31.98
C MET A 8 -8.72 -11.77 -31.64
N VAL A 9 -7.99 -10.74 -32.10
CA VAL A 9 -6.67 -10.37 -31.55
C VAL A 9 -6.65 -8.86 -31.34
N ALA A 10 -7.42 -8.38 -30.36
CA ALA A 10 -7.46 -6.97 -29.99
C ALA A 10 -7.71 -6.71 -28.48
N LEU A 11 -7.47 -7.70 -27.60
CA LEU A 11 -7.66 -7.53 -26.15
C LEU A 11 -6.37 -7.61 -25.31
N LEU A 12 -5.21 -7.84 -25.93
CA LEU A 12 -3.91 -7.87 -25.24
C LEU A 12 -3.11 -6.56 -25.37
N GLY A 13 -3.50 -5.65 -26.28
CA GLY A 13 -2.79 -4.40 -26.56
C GLY A 13 -3.07 -3.25 -25.60
N THR A 14 -4.05 -3.36 -24.71
CA THR A 14 -4.45 -2.27 -23.80
C THR A 14 -3.71 -2.28 -22.45
N TRP A 15 -2.97 -3.35 -22.13
CA TRP A 15 -2.18 -3.42 -20.89
C TRP A 15 -0.78 -2.82 -21.01
N LEU A 16 -0.25 -2.65 -22.23
CA LEU A 16 1.08 -2.10 -22.49
C LEU A 16 1.11 -0.58 -22.69
N ASN A 17 -0.05 0.07 -22.75
CA ASN A 17 -0.17 1.53 -22.78
C ASN A 17 -0.62 2.07 -21.41
N ALA A 18 0.19 1.83 -20.38
CA ALA A 18 0.14 2.68 -19.21
C ALA A 18 0.69 4.05 -19.65
N LYS A 19 -0.20 4.96 -20.05
CA LYS A 19 0.18 6.37 -20.24
C LYS A 19 0.80 6.86 -18.93
N ALA A 20 1.88 7.63 -19.04
CA ALA A 20 2.51 8.32 -17.92
C ALA A 20 1.58 9.35 -17.21
N ASP A 21 0.32 9.46 -17.64
CA ASP A 21 -0.72 10.35 -17.11
C ASP A 21 -1.54 9.76 -15.96
N GLU A 22 -1.23 8.56 -15.45
CA GLU A 22 -1.90 8.02 -14.26
C GLU A 22 -1.35 8.72 -13.01
N SER A 23 -1.61 10.02 -12.89
CA SER A 23 -1.31 10.82 -11.72
C SER A 23 -2.09 10.27 -10.54
N LEU A 24 -1.41 10.10 -9.42
CA LEU A 24 -2.02 9.78 -8.15
C LEU A 24 -3.18 10.75 -7.84
N PRO A 25 -4.27 10.30 -7.18
CA PRO A 25 -5.33 11.18 -6.70
C PRO A 25 -4.77 12.44 -6.06
N SER A 26 -5.13 13.61 -6.57
CA SER A 26 -4.58 14.90 -6.13
C SER A 26 -5.13 15.38 -4.78
N SER A 27 -6.11 14.66 -4.22
CA SER A 27 -6.82 15.02 -2.98
C SER A 27 -6.90 13.84 -2.03
N LEU A 28 -6.71 14.11 -0.73
CA LEU A 28 -7.00 13.16 0.33
C LEU A 28 -8.49 12.77 0.31
N PRO A 29 -8.84 11.50 0.50
CA PRO A 29 -10.23 11.06 0.50
C PRO A 29 -10.98 11.54 1.75
N ASP A 30 -12.25 11.89 1.58
CA ASP A 30 -13.17 12.19 2.68
C ASP A 30 -13.69 10.88 3.31
N PHE A 31 -12.86 10.26 4.16
CA PHE A 31 -13.22 9.04 4.87
C PHE A 31 -14.51 9.17 5.70
N PRO A 32 -14.74 10.26 6.47
CA PRO A 32 -16.01 10.42 7.20
C PRO A 32 -17.25 10.31 6.31
N SER A 33 -17.24 10.91 5.12
CA SER A 33 -18.36 10.79 4.19
C SER A 33 -18.52 9.38 3.64
N VAL A 34 -17.44 8.68 3.32
CA VAL A 34 -17.47 7.27 2.88
C VAL A 34 -18.00 6.36 3.99
N ILE A 35 -17.53 6.53 5.23
CA ILE A 35 -18.01 5.78 6.40
C ILE A 35 -19.51 5.99 6.59
N ARG A 36 -19.99 7.24 6.48
CA ARG A 36 -21.41 7.54 6.61
C ARG A 36 -22.24 6.88 5.51
N ALA A 37 -21.78 6.96 4.26
CA ALA A 37 -22.48 6.38 3.11
C ALA A 37 -22.57 4.85 3.16
N HIS A 38 -21.60 4.19 3.79
CA HIS A 38 -21.50 2.73 3.86
C HIS A 38 -21.64 2.16 5.28
N SER A 39 -22.18 2.94 6.22
CA SER A 39 -22.21 2.60 7.65
C SER A 39 -22.86 1.24 7.94
N ASP A 40 -23.99 0.96 7.30
CA ASP A 40 -24.72 -0.31 7.49
C ASP A 40 -23.97 -1.51 6.93
N GLN A 41 -23.22 -1.33 5.84
CA GLN A 41 -22.41 -2.40 5.24
C GLN A 41 -21.17 -2.67 6.09
N LEU A 42 -20.51 -1.61 6.56
CA LEU A 42 -19.34 -1.68 7.43
C LEU A 42 -19.66 -2.32 8.79
N ALA A 43 -20.87 -2.11 9.32
CA ALA A 43 -21.33 -2.71 10.57
C ALA A 43 -21.60 -4.22 10.49
N LYS A 44 -21.73 -4.77 9.26
CA LYS A 44 -22.10 -6.19 9.01
C LYS A 44 -20.94 -7.02 8.45
N ILE A 45 -19.71 -6.53 8.52
CA ILE A 45 -18.55 -7.28 8.04
C ILE A 45 -18.16 -8.32 9.07
N GLU A 46 -18.17 -9.57 8.65
CA GLU A 46 -17.96 -10.76 9.50
C GLU A 46 -16.86 -11.68 8.94
N SER A 47 -16.29 -11.34 7.78
CA SER A 47 -15.26 -12.14 7.14
C SER A 47 -14.44 -11.34 6.11
N ASP A 48 -13.24 -11.82 5.83
CA ASP A 48 -12.37 -11.30 4.76
C ASP A 48 -13.03 -11.37 3.37
N LYS A 49 -13.86 -12.38 3.13
CA LYS A 49 -14.64 -12.47 1.88
C LYS A 49 -15.66 -11.33 1.79
N GLY A 50 -16.36 -11.04 2.89
CA GLY A 50 -17.28 -9.92 2.98
C GLY A 50 -16.56 -8.57 2.81
N ALA A 51 -15.41 -8.41 3.47
CA ALA A 51 -14.58 -7.23 3.38
C ALA A 51 -14.09 -6.97 1.94
N ASN A 52 -13.53 -7.98 1.29
CA ASN A 52 -13.07 -7.87 -0.10
C ASN A 52 -14.23 -7.55 -1.05
N ASN A 53 -15.38 -8.20 -0.90
CA ASN A 53 -16.58 -7.88 -1.70
C ASN A 53 -17.01 -6.42 -1.54
N LEU A 54 -17.03 -5.90 -0.31
CA LEU A 54 -17.37 -4.49 -0.04
C LEU A 54 -16.32 -3.53 -0.64
N PHE A 55 -15.04 -3.89 -0.52
CA PHE A 55 -13.95 -3.14 -1.12
C PHE A 55 -14.09 -3.04 -2.64
N VAL A 56 -14.25 -4.18 -3.32
CA VAL A 56 -14.34 -4.23 -4.78
C VAL A 56 -15.57 -3.50 -5.31
N SER A 57 -16.72 -3.66 -4.65
CA SER A 57 -18.00 -3.16 -5.17
C SER A 57 -18.28 -1.69 -4.84
N ALA A 58 -17.79 -1.17 -3.71
CA ALA A 58 -18.21 0.14 -3.21
C ALA A 58 -17.06 1.00 -2.69
N ILE A 59 -16.30 0.50 -1.71
CA ILE A 59 -15.32 1.33 -0.99
C ILE A 59 -14.11 1.69 -1.86
N GLY A 60 -13.58 0.73 -2.62
CA GLY A 60 -12.46 0.96 -3.55
C GLY A 60 -12.77 2.06 -4.56
N PRO A 61 -13.88 1.98 -5.32
CA PRO A 61 -14.33 3.06 -6.19
C PRO A 61 -14.52 4.40 -5.48
N ALA A 62 -15.16 4.43 -4.30
CA ALA A 62 -15.40 5.65 -3.53
C ALA A 62 -14.10 6.35 -3.07
N LEU A 63 -13.04 5.57 -2.84
CA LEU A 63 -11.72 6.06 -2.42
C LEU A 63 -10.75 6.29 -3.59
N GLN A 64 -11.23 6.27 -4.83
CA GLN A 64 -10.42 6.38 -6.05
C GLN A 64 -9.36 5.27 -6.19
N LEU A 65 -9.65 4.09 -5.63
CA LEU A 65 -8.84 2.87 -5.71
C LEU A 65 -9.40 1.90 -6.77
N GLY A 66 -10.00 2.43 -7.84
CA GLY A 66 -10.74 1.65 -8.84
C GLY A 66 -9.90 0.57 -9.53
N ASP A 67 -8.61 0.81 -9.76
CA ASP A 67 -7.73 -0.21 -10.34
C ASP A 67 -7.43 -1.35 -9.38
N ALA A 68 -7.20 -1.04 -8.10
CA ALA A 68 -7.02 -2.06 -7.07
C ALA A 68 -8.30 -2.91 -6.93
N ALA A 69 -9.47 -2.25 -6.87
CA ALA A 69 -10.77 -2.92 -6.84
C ALA A 69 -10.97 -3.83 -8.06
N ARG A 70 -10.63 -3.36 -9.26
CA ARG A 70 -10.71 -4.17 -10.49
C ARG A 70 -9.76 -5.38 -10.43
N THR A 71 -8.51 -5.18 -10.01
CA THR A 71 -7.51 -6.25 -9.89
C THR A 71 -7.96 -7.33 -8.89
N LEU A 72 -8.52 -6.94 -7.74
CA LEU A 72 -9.04 -7.89 -6.76
C LEU A 72 -10.36 -8.56 -7.20
N GLY A 73 -11.18 -7.86 -8.00
CA GLY A 73 -12.43 -8.40 -8.54
C GLY A 73 -12.24 -9.40 -9.68
N THR A 74 -11.15 -9.30 -10.46
CA THR A 74 -10.93 -10.18 -11.62
C THR A 74 -10.57 -11.62 -11.22
N HIS A 75 -11.40 -12.59 -11.60
CA HIS A 75 -11.15 -14.03 -11.45
C HIS A 75 -11.38 -14.77 -12.78
N PRO A 76 -10.56 -15.79 -13.12
CA PRO A 76 -9.32 -16.26 -12.48
C PRO A 76 -8.05 -15.61 -13.08
N MET A 77 -7.06 -15.31 -12.24
CA MET A 77 -5.74 -14.80 -12.64
C MET A 77 -4.66 -15.89 -12.54
N PRO A 78 -3.71 -16.00 -13.50
CA PRO A 78 -2.61 -16.97 -13.40
C PRO A 78 -1.75 -16.77 -12.13
N PRO A 79 -1.31 -17.83 -11.42
CA PRO A 79 -0.54 -17.72 -10.18
C PRO A 79 0.73 -16.87 -10.29
N LYS A 80 1.44 -16.96 -11.42
CA LYS A 80 2.62 -16.15 -11.70
C LYS A 80 2.27 -14.65 -11.70
N LEU A 81 1.18 -14.28 -12.35
CA LEU A 81 0.72 -12.90 -12.43
C LEU A 81 0.25 -12.38 -11.05
N MET A 82 -0.43 -13.22 -10.28
CA MET A 82 -0.81 -12.87 -8.90
C MET A 82 0.40 -12.55 -8.01
N LYS A 83 1.48 -13.33 -8.14
CA LYS A 83 2.74 -13.07 -7.43
C LYS A 83 3.39 -11.76 -7.89
N GLU A 84 3.50 -11.55 -9.20
CA GLU A 84 4.12 -10.35 -9.76
C GLU A 84 3.37 -9.05 -9.45
N LEU A 85 2.03 -9.13 -9.38
CA LEU A 85 1.17 -8.01 -9.03
C LEU A 85 0.98 -7.85 -7.52
N LEU A 86 1.65 -8.66 -6.69
CA LEU A 86 1.52 -8.64 -5.23
C LEU A 86 0.06 -8.74 -4.77
N VAL A 87 -0.78 -9.54 -5.45
CA VAL A 87 -2.23 -9.62 -5.19
C VAL A 87 -2.53 -10.03 -3.75
N SER A 88 -1.70 -10.88 -3.14
CA SER A 88 -1.83 -11.26 -1.73
C SER A 88 -1.63 -10.06 -0.78
N ASP A 89 -0.60 -9.24 -1.01
CA ASP A 89 -0.35 -8.02 -0.23
C ASP A 89 -1.49 -7.00 -0.41
N LEU A 90 -1.94 -6.83 -1.66
CA LEU A 90 -3.05 -5.95 -2.00
C LEU A 90 -4.36 -6.39 -1.33
N THR A 91 -4.64 -7.70 -1.32
CA THR A 91 -5.82 -8.28 -0.67
C THR A 91 -5.77 -8.05 0.84
N ALA A 92 -4.62 -8.33 1.46
CA ALA A 92 -4.44 -8.12 2.89
C ALA A 92 -4.57 -6.63 3.27
N ALA A 93 -4.02 -5.72 2.46
CA ALA A 93 -4.17 -4.28 2.66
C ALA A 93 -5.63 -3.82 2.52
N ALA A 94 -6.36 -4.34 1.53
CA ALA A 94 -7.79 -4.05 1.37
C ALA A 94 -8.61 -4.55 2.56
N ASN A 95 -8.35 -5.76 3.07
CA ASN A 95 -9.03 -6.28 4.26
C ASN A 95 -8.75 -5.41 5.49
N ARG A 96 -7.49 -5.04 5.74
CA ARG A 96 -7.12 -4.13 6.84
C ARG A 96 -7.76 -2.75 6.71
N LEU A 97 -7.83 -2.20 5.50
CA LEU A 97 -8.52 -0.93 5.25
C LEU A 97 -10.01 -1.02 5.65
N ILE A 98 -10.71 -2.08 5.23
CA ILE A 98 -12.11 -2.28 5.61
C ILE A 98 -12.25 -2.47 7.13
N GLY A 99 -11.35 -3.23 7.76
CA GLY A 99 -11.30 -3.37 9.22
C GLY A 99 -11.15 -2.03 9.92
N ASN A 100 -10.23 -1.18 9.47
CA ASN A 100 -10.02 0.16 10.02
C ASN A 100 -11.26 1.05 9.85
N LEU A 101 -11.94 1.01 8.70
CA LEU A 101 -13.17 1.77 8.46
C LEU A 101 -14.34 1.28 9.32
N SER A 102 -14.50 -0.03 9.49
CA SER A 102 -15.50 -0.63 10.37
C SER A 102 -15.25 -0.25 11.84
N ALA A 103 -14.00 -0.31 12.28
CA ALA A 103 -13.58 0.10 13.62
C ALA A 103 -13.79 1.61 13.84
N TRP A 104 -13.46 2.46 12.87
CA TRP A 104 -13.71 3.90 12.94
C TRP A 104 -15.22 4.17 13.08
N ARG A 105 -16.04 3.57 12.21
CA ARG A 105 -17.50 3.67 12.28
C ARG A 105 -18.04 3.28 13.65
N LEU A 106 -17.55 2.19 14.23
CA LEU A 106 -17.95 1.72 15.56
C LEU A 106 -17.60 2.77 16.63
N ALA A 107 -16.36 3.28 16.62
CA ALA A 107 -15.90 4.29 17.57
C ALA A 107 -16.76 5.57 17.51
N SER A 108 -17.02 6.11 16.30
CA SER A 108 -17.86 7.30 16.12
C SER A 108 -19.29 7.03 16.60
N THR A 109 -19.87 5.87 16.28
CA THR A 109 -21.22 5.50 16.72
C THR A 109 -21.32 5.39 18.25
N VAL A 110 -20.31 4.82 18.91
CA VAL A 110 -20.25 4.74 20.38
C VAL A 110 -20.19 6.14 20.99
N ARG A 111 -19.34 7.03 20.46
CA ARG A 111 -19.24 8.43 20.95
C ARG A 111 -20.56 9.17 20.82
N GLU A 112 -21.19 9.08 19.65
CA GLU A 112 -22.48 9.72 19.39
C GLU A 112 -23.56 9.19 20.32
N ALA A 113 -23.66 7.87 20.50
CA ALA A 113 -24.64 7.25 21.38
C ALA A 113 -24.42 7.61 22.86
N VAL A 114 -23.17 7.67 23.35
CA VAL A 114 -22.88 8.12 24.72
C VAL A 114 -23.25 9.60 24.90
N ASN A 115 -22.90 10.47 23.96
CA ASN A 115 -23.27 11.89 24.00
C ASN A 115 -24.79 12.09 23.99
N ALA A 116 -25.51 11.27 23.23
CA ALA A 116 -26.97 11.26 23.17
C ALA A 116 -27.64 10.51 24.33
N ARG A 117 -26.87 9.99 25.30
CA ARG A 117 -27.34 9.17 26.44
C ARG A 117 -28.12 7.91 26.02
N GLN A 118 -27.81 7.35 24.84
CA GLN A 118 -28.41 6.13 24.30
C GLN A 118 -27.55 4.90 24.63
N LEU A 119 -27.48 4.54 25.92
CA LEU A 119 -26.55 3.51 26.40
C LEU A 119 -26.93 2.09 25.93
N THR A 120 -28.21 1.81 25.70
CA THR A 120 -28.66 0.54 25.09
C THR A 120 -28.14 0.38 23.66
N THR A 121 -28.07 1.48 22.90
CA THR A 121 -27.49 1.49 21.55
C THR A 121 -26.00 1.12 21.62
N VAL A 122 -25.23 1.67 22.57
CA VAL A 122 -23.81 1.32 22.73
C VAL A 122 -23.62 -0.18 22.98
N THR A 123 -24.41 -0.77 23.88
CA THR A 123 -24.38 -2.21 24.13
C THR A 123 -24.69 -3.01 22.87
N HIS A 124 -25.74 -2.62 22.13
CA HIS A 124 -26.10 -3.30 20.89
C HIS A 124 -25.00 -3.18 19.81
N GLN A 125 -24.36 -2.02 19.67
CA GLN A 125 -23.30 -1.84 18.66
C GLN A 125 -22.06 -2.67 18.95
N LEU A 126 -21.69 -2.82 20.22
CA LEU A 126 -20.52 -3.61 20.61
C LEU A 126 -20.82 -5.12 20.57
N PHE A 127 -21.99 -5.54 21.07
CA PHE A 127 -22.31 -6.95 21.32
C PHE A 127 -23.35 -7.55 20.35
N GLY A 128 -23.78 -6.81 19.32
CA GLY A 128 -24.87 -7.22 18.43
C GLY A 128 -24.52 -8.31 17.41
N SER A 129 -23.24 -8.50 17.07
CA SER A 129 -22.77 -9.60 16.22
C SER A 129 -21.46 -10.16 16.80
N GLN A 130 -21.47 -11.45 17.14
CA GLN A 130 -20.30 -12.13 17.69
C GLN A 130 -19.27 -12.40 16.58
N GLU A 131 -19.74 -12.67 15.38
CA GLU A 131 -18.94 -12.90 14.17
C GLU A 131 -18.20 -11.63 13.75
N ALA A 132 -18.87 -10.47 13.76
CA ALA A 132 -18.24 -9.19 13.43
C ALA A 132 -17.15 -8.83 14.44
N ARG A 133 -17.41 -9.08 15.74
CA ARG A 133 -16.40 -8.92 16.78
C ARG A 133 -15.21 -9.85 16.55
N ALA A 134 -15.46 -11.15 16.36
CA ALA A 134 -14.40 -12.13 16.15
C ALA A 134 -13.55 -11.80 14.92
N TRP A 135 -14.15 -11.27 13.86
CA TRP A 135 -13.44 -10.83 12.67
C TRP A 135 -12.59 -9.57 12.93
N LEU A 136 -13.08 -8.58 13.68
CA LEU A 136 -12.28 -7.43 14.09
C LEU A 136 -11.10 -7.84 14.97
N ASP A 137 -11.29 -8.79 15.90
CA ASP A 137 -10.23 -9.33 16.75
C ASP A 137 -9.16 -10.07 15.92
N GLN A 138 -9.55 -10.71 14.81
CA GLN A 138 -8.63 -11.36 13.85
C GLN A 138 -7.78 -10.37 13.04
N GLN A 139 -8.15 -9.09 12.96
CA GLN A 139 -7.33 -8.09 12.27
C GLN A 139 -5.98 -7.85 12.96
N GLY A 140 -5.73 -8.47 14.12
CA GLY A 140 -4.40 -8.62 14.70
C GLY A 140 -3.80 -7.29 15.13
N GLU A 141 -2.46 -7.14 15.03
CA GLU A 141 -1.60 -6.02 15.46
C GLU A 141 -2.00 -4.62 14.93
N THR A 142 -3.25 -4.22 15.15
CA THR A 142 -3.79 -2.92 14.77
C THR A 142 -3.69 -1.97 15.96
N PRO A 143 -3.32 -0.70 15.73
CA PRO A 143 -3.16 0.27 16.81
C PRO A 143 -4.43 0.54 17.63
N TRP A 144 -5.61 0.18 17.13
CA TRP A 144 -6.90 0.43 17.76
C TRP A 144 -7.48 -0.75 18.54
N ASN A 145 -6.87 -1.94 18.45
CA ASN A 145 -7.40 -3.16 19.09
C ASN A 145 -7.47 -3.04 20.62
N ASP A 146 -6.45 -2.46 21.25
CA ASP A 146 -6.44 -2.24 22.71
C ASP A 146 -7.61 -1.36 23.18
N SER A 147 -7.93 -0.31 22.44
CA SER A 147 -9.07 0.56 22.76
C SER A 147 -10.40 -0.14 22.56
N LEU A 148 -10.53 -0.97 21.50
CA LEU A 148 -11.71 -1.80 21.29
C LEU A 148 -11.91 -2.79 22.46
N ASN A 149 -10.85 -3.50 22.86
CA ASN A 149 -10.90 -4.43 24.00
C ASN A 149 -11.27 -3.73 25.31
N ARG A 150 -10.73 -2.53 25.55
CA ARG A 150 -11.11 -1.73 26.73
C ARG A 150 -12.57 -1.29 26.68
N LEU A 151 -13.09 -0.90 25.51
CA LEU A 151 -14.53 -0.60 25.36
C LEU A 151 -15.39 -1.82 25.69
N TYR A 152 -15.02 -3.00 25.21
CA TYR A 152 -15.72 -4.25 25.53
C TYR A 152 -15.75 -4.52 27.04
N VAL A 153 -14.62 -4.36 27.73
CA VAL A 153 -14.52 -4.56 29.18
C VAL A 153 -15.38 -3.56 29.95
N LEU A 154 -15.33 -2.27 29.57
CA LEU A 154 -16.10 -1.22 30.23
C LEU A 154 -17.61 -1.41 30.06
N VAL A 155 -18.07 -1.77 28.87
CA VAL A 155 -19.51 -1.93 28.58
C VAL A 155 -20.06 -3.27 29.09
N ALA A 156 -19.21 -4.29 29.29
CA ALA A 156 -19.59 -5.53 29.96
C ALA A 156 -19.63 -5.42 31.49
N SER A 157 -19.22 -4.29 32.07
CA SER A 157 -19.07 -4.16 33.52
C SER A 157 -20.41 -3.99 34.25
N PRO A 158 -20.53 -4.41 35.52
CA PRO A 158 -21.74 -4.18 36.32
C PRO A 158 -22.09 -2.69 36.46
N GLU A 159 -21.09 -1.82 36.47
CA GLU A 159 -21.24 -0.37 36.53
C GLU A 159 -21.96 0.20 35.29
N TRP A 160 -21.72 -0.37 34.11
CA TRP A 160 -22.44 0.01 32.89
C TRP A 160 -23.94 -0.26 33.00
N THR A 161 -24.31 -1.39 33.61
CA THR A 161 -25.72 -1.73 33.82
C THR A 161 -26.39 -0.74 34.78
N LYS A 162 -25.70 -0.32 35.85
CA LYS A 162 -26.19 0.70 36.78
C LYS A 162 -26.36 2.07 36.10
N GLU A 163 -25.35 2.49 35.33
CA GLU A 163 -25.41 3.74 34.54
C GLU A 163 -26.59 3.71 33.56
N SER A 164 -26.84 2.57 32.92
CA SER A 164 -27.99 2.39 32.00
C SER A 164 -29.36 2.48 32.68
N GLN A 165 -29.42 2.23 34.00
CA GLN A 165 -30.64 2.29 34.81
C GLN A 165 -30.85 3.65 35.49
N GLY A 166 -29.93 4.61 35.28
CA GLY A 166 -30.01 5.97 35.85
C GLY A 166 -29.14 6.19 37.09
N ASP A 167 -28.47 5.15 37.60
CA ASP A 167 -27.52 5.26 38.70
C ASP A 167 -26.18 5.76 38.19
N SER A 168 -25.94 7.06 38.34
CA SER A 168 -24.72 7.71 37.86
C SER A 168 -23.47 7.14 38.54
N THR A 169 -22.62 6.50 37.74
CA THR A 169 -21.29 6.03 38.12
C THR A 169 -20.26 7.08 37.72
N PRO A 170 -19.59 7.73 38.69
CA PRO A 170 -18.61 8.77 38.39
C PRO A 170 -17.52 8.27 37.43
N GLY A 171 -17.35 8.97 36.30
CA GLY A 171 -16.24 8.76 35.38
C GLY A 171 -16.42 7.63 34.34
N LEU A 172 -17.42 6.75 34.46
CA LEU A 172 -17.57 5.62 33.53
C LEU A 172 -17.78 6.07 32.08
N LEU A 173 -18.72 6.98 31.86
CA LEU A 173 -18.99 7.54 30.52
C LEU A 173 -17.80 8.32 29.96
N VAL A 174 -17.02 8.96 30.84
CA VAL A 174 -15.78 9.65 30.44
C VAL A 174 -14.76 8.63 29.95
N SER A 175 -14.57 7.52 30.66
CA SER A 175 -13.67 6.44 30.23
C SER A 175 -14.12 5.82 28.90
N VAL A 176 -15.41 5.57 28.70
CA VAL A 176 -15.95 5.06 27.42
C VAL A 176 -15.70 6.06 26.29
N LEU A 177 -15.98 7.35 26.52
CA LEU A 177 -15.70 8.41 25.54
C LEU A 177 -14.20 8.52 25.22
N GLU A 178 -13.32 8.41 26.22
CA GLU A 178 -11.87 8.45 26.02
C GLU A 178 -11.40 7.29 25.15
N GLN A 179 -11.85 6.06 25.45
CA GLN A 179 -11.46 4.88 24.67
C GLN A 179 -11.99 4.95 23.25
N ALA A 180 -13.23 5.39 23.05
CA ALA A 180 -13.79 5.56 21.72
C ALA A 180 -13.07 6.67 20.94
N ALA A 181 -12.70 7.79 21.57
CA ALA A 181 -11.91 8.85 20.93
C ALA A 181 -10.50 8.38 20.54
N ARG A 182 -9.80 7.64 21.42
CA ARG A 182 -8.50 7.01 21.08
C ARG A 182 -8.63 6.05 19.91
N MET A 183 -9.65 5.19 19.94
CA MET A 183 -9.93 4.24 18.86
C MET A 183 -10.15 4.97 17.54
N GLU A 184 -10.90 6.07 17.54
CA GLU A 184 -11.16 6.88 16.35
C GLU A 184 -9.88 7.50 15.75
N VAL A 185 -8.99 8.06 16.59
CA VAL A 185 -7.70 8.61 16.11
C VAL A 185 -6.81 7.51 15.53
N ASN A 186 -6.73 6.35 16.21
CA ASN A 186 -5.90 5.24 15.77
C ASN A 186 -6.43 4.60 14.47
N THR A 187 -7.74 4.43 14.35
CA THR A 187 -8.38 3.93 13.13
C THR A 187 -8.24 4.92 11.98
N MET A 188 -8.35 6.24 12.22
CA MET A 188 -8.08 7.26 11.22
C MET A 188 -6.66 7.11 10.66
N GLN A 189 -5.64 7.08 11.52
CA GLN A 189 -4.24 6.93 11.09
C GLN A 189 -4.01 5.63 10.30
N ALA A 190 -4.51 4.50 10.82
CA ALA A 190 -4.40 3.20 10.16
C ALA A 190 -5.13 3.17 8.80
N THR A 191 -6.28 3.84 8.70
CA THR A 191 -7.04 3.98 7.43
C THR A 191 -6.21 4.71 6.38
N TYR A 192 -5.59 5.85 6.74
CA TYR A 192 -4.72 6.59 5.83
C TYR A 192 -3.50 5.78 5.39
N GLN A 193 -2.88 5.02 6.30
CA GLN A 193 -1.73 4.18 5.98
C GLN A 193 -2.09 3.07 4.98
N GLU A 194 -3.19 2.35 5.19
CA GLU A 194 -3.61 1.30 4.26
C GLU A 194 -4.14 1.86 2.95
N TRP A 195 -4.83 3.00 2.97
CA TRP A 195 -5.22 3.70 1.74
C TRP A 195 -4.00 4.09 0.91
N ASP A 196 -2.99 4.70 1.54
CA ASP A 196 -1.76 5.08 0.85
C ASP A 196 -1.01 3.87 0.30
N ARG A 197 -0.94 2.79 1.10
CA ARG A 197 -0.39 1.50 0.67
C ARG A 197 -1.14 0.98 -0.55
N ILE A 198 -2.46 0.95 -0.54
CA ILE A 198 -3.22 0.44 -1.69
C ILE A 198 -3.04 1.37 -2.89
N ARG A 199 -3.09 2.69 -2.71
CA ARG A 199 -2.94 3.68 -3.78
C ARG A 199 -1.59 3.59 -4.48
N SER A 200 -0.50 3.42 -3.73
CA SER A 200 0.88 3.32 -4.25
C SER A 200 1.27 1.90 -4.69
N TRP A 201 0.34 0.94 -4.73
CA TRP A 201 0.66 -0.46 -5.02
C TRP A 201 1.32 -0.67 -6.40
N LYS A 202 0.83 0.03 -7.44
CA LYS A 202 1.40 -0.04 -8.79
C LYS A 202 2.85 0.43 -8.79
N ASP A 203 3.16 1.48 -8.03
CA ASP A 203 4.52 2.02 -7.92
C ASP A 203 5.45 1.05 -7.20
N ARG A 204 4.97 0.38 -6.14
CA ARG A 204 5.72 -0.72 -5.51
C ARG A 204 5.99 -1.85 -6.49
N VAL A 205 4.97 -2.30 -7.24
CA VAL A 205 5.13 -3.34 -8.27
C VAL A 205 6.16 -2.91 -9.33
N ARG A 206 6.09 -1.67 -9.82
CA ARG A 206 7.06 -1.09 -10.77
C ARG A 206 8.47 -1.09 -10.19
N GLY A 207 8.63 -0.61 -8.95
CA GLY A 207 9.91 -0.58 -8.24
C GLY A 207 10.52 -1.97 -8.07
N LEU A 208 9.75 -2.96 -7.62
CA LEU A 208 10.22 -4.34 -7.48
C LEU A 208 10.63 -4.96 -8.81
N ARG A 209 9.83 -4.77 -9.87
CA ARG A 209 10.17 -5.23 -11.22
C ARG A 209 11.43 -4.55 -11.74
N GLY A 210 11.55 -3.25 -11.50
CA GLY A 210 12.73 -2.47 -11.85
C GLY A 210 13.99 -2.95 -11.17
N GLN A 211 13.94 -3.17 -9.85
CA GLN A 211 15.05 -3.73 -9.08
C GLN A 211 15.40 -5.14 -9.56
N ALA A 212 14.41 -6.00 -9.81
CA ALA A 212 14.63 -7.35 -10.34
C ALA A 212 15.32 -7.31 -11.72
N ARG A 213 14.99 -6.33 -12.56
CA ARG A 213 15.70 -6.11 -13.84
C ARG A 213 17.14 -5.68 -13.62
N LEU A 214 17.42 -4.76 -12.71
CA LEU A 214 18.76 -4.25 -12.44
C LEU A 214 19.66 -5.27 -11.72
N CYS A 215 19.05 -6.22 -11.02
CA CYS A 215 19.72 -7.27 -10.26
C CYS A 215 20.82 -8.00 -11.05
N GLY A 216 22.02 -8.05 -10.47
CA GLY A 216 23.14 -8.81 -10.97
C GLY A 216 24.48 -8.12 -10.75
N THR A 217 25.53 -8.73 -11.29
CA THR A 217 26.86 -8.13 -11.35
C THR A 217 27.03 -7.42 -12.69
N TRP A 218 27.54 -6.20 -12.65
CA TRP A 218 27.74 -5.33 -13.80
C TRP A 218 29.18 -4.85 -13.88
N GLN A 219 29.78 -5.00 -15.05
CA GLN A 219 30.98 -4.26 -15.40
C GLN A 219 30.56 -2.83 -15.78
N TRP A 220 30.89 -1.88 -14.92
CA TRP A 220 30.60 -0.46 -15.10
C TRP A 220 31.81 0.27 -15.65
N ILE A 221 31.60 1.17 -16.60
CA ILE A 221 32.63 1.98 -17.24
C ILE A 221 32.15 3.42 -17.24
N ILE A 222 32.92 4.31 -16.62
CA ILE A 222 32.65 5.75 -16.56
C ILE A 222 33.72 6.46 -17.38
N HIS A 223 33.30 7.27 -18.34
CA HIS A 223 34.18 8.08 -19.17
C HIS A 223 33.99 9.56 -18.84
N ASN A 224 34.92 10.15 -18.10
CA ASN A 224 34.81 11.52 -17.59
C ASN A 224 35.41 12.53 -18.58
N HIS A 225 34.59 13.48 -19.04
CA HIS A 225 34.99 14.49 -20.02
C HIS A 225 35.65 15.74 -19.41
N GLN A 226 35.57 15.94 -18.09
CA GLN A 226 36.09 17.14 -17.43
C GLN A 226 37.62 17.10 -17.23
N ARG A 227 38.22 15.91 -17.13
CA ARG A 227 39.67 15.73 -16.91
C ARG A 227 40.26 14.71 -17.88
N ASN A 228 40.77 15.17 -19.02
CA ASN A 228 41.57 14.38 -19.97
C ASN A 228 40.97 13.04 -20.42
N HIS A 229 39.65 12.92 -20.54
CA HIS A 229 38.98 11.68 -20.98
C HIS A 229 39.37 10.46 -20.13
N GLN A 230 39.38 10.61 -18.80
CA GLN A 230 39.68 9.52 -17.89
C GLN A 230 38.58 8.44 -17.92
N GLU A 231 38.99 7.20 -18.18
CA GLU A 231 38.13 6.02 -18.11
C GLU A 231 38.33 5.31 -16.76
N GLN A 232 37.23 5.03 -16.07
CA GLN A 232 37.20 4.25 -14.85
C GLN A 232 36.36 2.99 -15.04
N LYS A 233 36.87 1.84 -14.58
CA LYS A 233 36.18 0.56 -14.64
C LYS A 233 35.90 0.05 -13.23
N LEU A 234 34.66 -0.33 -12.99
CA LEU A 234 34.17 -0.78 -11.68
C LEU A 234 33.33 -2.05 -11.87
N SER A 235 33.21 -2.84 -10.82
CA SER A 235 32.26 -3.96 -10.75
C SER A 235 31.18 -3.61 -9.73
N LEU A 236 29.93 -3.53 -10.17
CA LEU A 236 28.79 -3.21 -9.31
C LEU A 236 27.92 -4.45 -9.12
N LEU A 237 27.57 -4.75 -7.88
CA LEU A 237 26.61 -5.79 -7.53
C LEU A 237 25.30 -5.14 -7.08
N PHE A 238 24.25 -5.24 -7.90
CA PHE A 238 22.90 -4.87 -7.50
C PHE A 238 22.20 -6.10 -6.88
N PRO A 239 21.77 -6.03 -5.61
CA PRO A 239 21.24 -7.19 -4.89
C PRO A 239 19.82 -7.55 -5.34
N PRO A 240 19.38 -8.80 -5.06
CA PRO A 240 17.99 -9.19 -5.24
C PRO A 240 17.04 -8.39 -4.37
N VAL A 241 15.79 -8.32 -4.83
CA VAL A 241 14.68 -7.72 -4.09
C VAL A 241 14.64 -8.30 -2.68
N GLY A 242 14.56 -7.44 -1.67
CA GLY A 242 14.50 -7.83 -0.25
C GLY A 242 15.86 -7.98 0.44
N ASN A 243 16.98 -8.02 -0.30
CA ASN A 243 18.32 -8.04 0.29
C ASN A 243 18.95 -6.65 0.33
N THR A 244 18.72 -5.92 1.41
CA THR A 244 19.30 -4.59 1.66
C THR A 244 20.73 -4.65 2.25
N GLN A 245 21.19 -5.84 2.63
CA GLN A 245 22.49 -6.05 3.29
C GLN A 245 23.71 -5.76 2.40
N VAL A 246 23.54 -5.71 1.07
CA VAL A 246 24.59 -5.30 0.12
C VAL A 246 24.21 -3.93 -0.44
N THR A 247 24.44 -2.88 0.34
CA THR A 247 24.33 -1.51 -0.14
C THR A 247 25.60 -1.22 -0.94
N LEU A 248 25.45 -0.95 -2.24
CA LEU A 248 26.54 -0.39 -3.04
C LEU A 248 27.02 0.88 -2.34
N PRO A 249 28.31 1.01 -1.98
CA PRO A 249 28.80 2.16 -1.24
C PRO A 249 28.43 3.47 -1.95
N GLY A 250 27.74 4.33 -1.23
CA GLY A 250 27.27 5.62 -1.72
C GLY A 250 26.02 5.58 -2.60
N LEU A 251 25.47 4.44 -3.02
CA LEU A 251 24.18 4.45 -3.74
C LEU A 251 23.05 4.80 -2.78
N VAL A 252 22.42 5.97 -2.96
CA VAL A 252 21.32 6.44 -2.10
C VAL A 252 19.95 6.33 -2.77
N GLU A 253 19.90 6.29 -4.10
CA GLU A 253 18.64 6.17 -4.83
C GLU A 253 18.79 5.33 -6.10
N SER A 254 17.81 4.48 -6.36
CA SER A 254 17.69 3.72 -7.59
C SER A 254 16.25 3.71 -8.06
N ILE A 255 15.99 4.36 -9.19
CA ILE A 255 14.68 4.41 -9.83
C ILE A 255 14.79 3.73 -11.19
N VAL A 256 13.92 2.75 -11.43
CA VAL A 256 13.85 2.04 -12.72
C VAL A 256 12.43 2.15 -13.25
N LEU A 257 12.26 2.86 -14.37
CA LEU A 257 10.98 3.15 -15.00
C LEU A 257 11.00 2.66 -16.45
N GLY A 258 10.41 1.50 -16.68
CA GLY A 258 10.54 0.82 -17.97
C GLY A 258 12.01 0.53 -18.24
N ASP A 259 12.51 1.03 -19.37
CA ASP A 259 13.93 0.88 -19.74
C ASP A 259 14.83 1.97 -19.18
N ASN A 260 14.28 3.03 -18.60
CA ASN A 260 15.08 4.11 -18.02
C ASN A 260 15.50 3.76 -16.60
N VAL A 261 16.74 4.07 -16.26
CA VAL A 261 17.33 3.87 -14.94
C VAL A 261 17.97 5.16 -14.50
N TYR A 262 17.61 5.59 -13.30
CA TYR A 262 18.24 6.69 -12.60
C TYR A 262 18.93 6.15 -11.34
N LEU A 263 20.20 6.51 -11.16
CA LEU A 263 20.97 6.18 -9.97
C LEU A 263 21.51 7.46 -9.37
N ARG A 264 21.40 7.59 -8.05
CA ARG A 264 22.03 8.69 -7.30
C ARG A 264 23.03 8.14 -6.32
N TRP A 265 24.24 8.67 -6.40
CA TRP A 265 25.35 8.32 -5.56
C TRP A 265 25.73 9.50 -4.67
N GLU A 266 25.94 9.25 -3.38
CA GLU A 266 26.45 10.19 -2.41
C GLU A 266 27.60 9.57 -1.62
N LEU A 267 28.81 10.12 -1.80
CA LEU A 267 30.01 9.70 -1.08
C LEU A 267 30.81 10.92 -0.70
N ASP A 268 31.20 11.05 0.58
CA ASP A 268 32.00 12.17 1.09
C ASP A 268 31.46 13.56 0.69
N ARG A 269 30.13 13.73 0.72
CA ARG A 269 29.37 14.93 0.30
C ARG A 269 29.44 15.25 -1.21
N LEU A 270 30.02 14.36 -2.02
CA LEU A 270 29.96 14.43 -3.47
C LEU A 270 28.70 13.70 -3.93
N VAL A 271 27.95 14.35 -4.83
CA VAL A 271 26.75 13.80 -5.44
C VAL A 271 27.06 13.49 -6.90
N GLN A 272 26.70 12.30 -7.35
CA GLN A 272 26.67 11.94 -8.77
C GLN A 272 25.28 11.40 -9.13
N GLU A 273 24.75 11.87 -10.25
CA GLU A 273 23.46 11.45 -10.78
C GLU A 273 23.68 10.83 -12.16
N ASP A 274 23.27 9.57 -12.29
CA ASP A 274 23.38 8.79 -13.52
C ASP A 274 21.99 8.68 -14.17
N SER A 275 21.91 8.99 -15.46
CA SER A 275 20.73 8.77 -16.29
C SER A 275 21.07 7.76 -17.37
N LEU A 276 20.45 6.58 -17.31
CA LEU A 276 20.81 5.39 -18.06
C LEU A 276 19.59 4.77 -18.73
N GLN A 277 19.83 3.99 -19.77
CA GLN A 277 18.80 3.21 -20.45
C GLN A 277 19.27 1.77 -20.63
N PHE A 278 18.37 0.81 -20.32
CA PHE A 278 18.57 -0.58 -20.64
C PHE A 278 18.60 -0.76 -22.16
N SER A 279 19.57 -1.52 -22.65
CA SER A 279 19.65 -1.95 -24.04
C SER A 279 20.04 -3.44 -24.11
N LYS A 280 19.97 -4.01 -25.32
CA LYS A 280 20.23 -5.45 -25.58
C LYS A 280 19.50 -6.36 -24.60
N GLU A 281 18.17 -6.28 -24.60
CA GLU A 281 17.30 -7.12 -23.76
C GLU A 281 17.61 -6.99 -22.24
N GLY A 282 18.13 -5.84 -21.82
CA GLY A 282 18.48 -5.56 -20.43
C GLY A 282 19.87 -6.05 -20.02
N HIS A 283 20.69 -6.57 -20.93
CA HIS A 283 22.07 -6.97 -20.63
C HIS A 283 23.08 -5.81 -20.66
N ARG A 284 22.66 -4.63 -21.14
CA ARG A 284 23.48 -3.41 -21.14
C ARG A 284 22.71 -2.24 -20.56
N LEU A 285 23.47 -1.31 -20.00
CA LEU A 285 23.02 0.02 -19.57
C LEU A 285 23.93 1.03 -20.26
N GLU A 286 23.37 2.08 -20.85
CA GLU A 286 24.12 3.13 -21.51
C GLU A 286 23.49 4.47 -21.15
N GLY A 287 24.31 5.49 -20.91
CA GLY A 287 23.80 6.82 -20.56
C GLY A 287 24.89 7.78 -20.13
N THR A 288 24.52 8.72 -19.27
CA THR A 288 25.40 9.82 -18.84
C THR A 288 25.38 10.01 -17.34
N PHE A 289 26.40 10.68 -16.83
CA PHE A 289 26.40 11.17 -15.45
C PHE A 289 26.68 12.67 -15.40
N VAL A 290 26.24 13.28 -14.31
CA VAL A 290 26.66 14.60 -13.85
C VAL A 290 27.02 14.51 -12.37
N ASN A 291 27.98 15.31 -11.90
CA ASN A 291 28.32 15.36 -10.49
C ASN A 291 28.37 16.79 -9.94
N SER A 292 28.34 16.91 -8.61
CA SER A 292 28.32 18.20 -7.90
C SER A 292 29.58 19.06 -8.10
N GLN A 293 30.64 18.52 -8.69
CA GLN A 293 31.87 19.24 -9.03
C GLN A 293 31.89 19.74 -10.50
N GLY A 294 30.76 19.61 -11.21
CA GLY A 294 30.64 19.97 -12.63
C GLY A 294 31.21 18.93 -13.59
N GLY A 295 31.55 17.74 -13.09
CA GLY A 295 31.96 16.61 -13.91
C GLY A 295 30.78 16.02 -14.65
N TRP A 296 31.03 15.59 -15.88
CA TRP A 296 30.04 14.99 -16.75
C TRP A 296 30.72 14.01 -17.71
N GLY A 297 29.92 13.10 -18.27
CA GLY A 297 30.42 12.15 -19.25
C GLY A 297 29.47 11.00 -19.49
N SER A 298 29.97 9.95 -20.15
CA SER A 298 29.17 8.77 -20.48
C SER A 298 29.41 7.63 -19.50
N ILE A 299 28.37 6.85 -19.25
CA ILE A 299 28.41 5.60 -18.50
C ILE A 299 27.97 4.46 -19.41
N SER A 300 28.66 3.34 -19.30
CA SER A 300 28.17 2.06 -19.82
C SER A 300 28.30 0.94 -18.80
N GLY A 301 27.27 0.12 -18.71
CA GLY A 301 27.21 -1.09 -17.90
C GLY A 301 27.01 -2.30 -18.80
N LYS A 302 27.78 -3.36 -18.57
CA LYS A 302 27.54 -4.69 -19.15
C LYS A 302 27.29 -5.68 -18.02
N ARG A 303 26.14 -6.36 -18.04
CA ARG A 303 25.85 -7.42 -17.06
C ARG A 303 26.81 -8.60 -17.29
N THR A 304 27.53 -8.99 -16.25
CA THR A 304 28.47 -10.12 -16.26
C THR A 304 27.92 -11.35 -15.55
N ALA A 305 27.01 -11.17 -14.59
CA ALA A 305 26.28 -12.25 -13.95
C ALA A 305 24.86 -11.80 -13.61
N SER A 306 23.88 -12.69 -13.80
CA SER A 306 22.52 -12.49 -13.31
C SER A 306 22.43 -12.79 -11.81
N CYS A 307 21.41 -12.27 -11.14
CA CYS A 307 21.15 -12.69 -9.76
C CYS A 307 20.78 -14.17 -9.68
N PRO A 308 21.22 -14.86 -8.61
CA PRO A 308 20.72 -16.19 -8.32
C PRO A 308 19.19 -16.13 -8.09
N PRO A 309 18.46 -17.19 -8.50
CA PRO A 309 17.01 -17.27 -8.29
C PRO A 309 16.62 -17.31 -6.81
#